data_AF-A0A7L5ALB4-F1
#
_entry.id   AF-A0A7L5ALB4-F1
#
_cell.length_a   1.000
_cell.length_b   1.000
_cell.length_c   1.000
_cell.angle_alpha   90.00
_cell.angle_beta   90.00
_cell.angle_gamma   90.00
#
_symmetry.space_group_name_H-M   'P 1'
#
loop_
_entity.id
_entity.type
_entity.pdbx_description
1 polymer ?
#
loop_
_entity_poly.entity_id
_entity_poly.type
_entity_poly.pdbx_seq_one_letter_code
_entity_poly.pdbx_strand_id
1 'polypeptide(L)'
;MSAWDIDPDGVAQVLSDEQALVDSTPGQEGDFTTSLNGVSDELGNVVTPCAEASGMGTDSNGEELMQSALVAKAVIDWIDTHKPDFESVTTTISNVLNNAVKAVNAYQQHDEASALEFQRQAH
;
A
#
# COMPACT_ATOMS: atom_id res chain seq x y z
N MET A 1 39.26 17.47 -8.25
CA MET A 1 38.11 16.85 -7.58
C MET A 1 38.07 15.43 -8.09
N SER A 2 38.22 14.43 -7.22
CA SER A 2 38.10 13.03 -7.59
C SER A 2 36.70 12.85 -8.17
N ALA A 3 36.63 12.77 -9.51
CA ALA A 3 35.42 12.32 -10.18
C ALA A 3 35.04 11.01 -9.47
N TRP A 4 33.81 10.94 -8.97
CA TRP A 4 33.28 9.68 -8.49
C TRP A 4 33.60 8.63 -9.56
N ASP A 5 34.26 7.56 -9.16
CA ASP A 5 34.59 6.42 -10.03
C ASP A 5 33.28 5.69 -10.34
N ILE A 6 32.43 6.37 -11.09
CA ILE A 6 31.16 5.86 -11.57
C ILE A 6 31.51 5.08 -12.82
N ASP A 7 31.34 3.77 -12.74
CA ASP A 7 31.29 2.89 -13.90
C ASP A 7 29.99 3.20 -14.68
N PRO A 8 30.06 3.92 -15.82
CA PRO A 8 28.86 4.32 -16.54
C PRO A 8 28.12 3.13 -17.13
N ASP A 9 28.85 2.07 -17.50
CA ASP A 9 28.29 0.84 -18.05
C ASP A 9 27.57 0.06 -16.95
N GLY A 10 28.17 -0.02 -15.75
CA GLY A 10 27.54 -0.58 -14.56
C GLY A 10 26.25 0.15 -14.17
N VAL A 11 26.25 1.49 -14.19
CA VAL A 11 25.05 2.30 -13.93
C VAL A 11 23.98 2.08 -15.00
N ALA A 12 24.36 2.04 -16.28
CA ALA A 12 23.44 1.77 -17.38
C ALA A 12 22.80 0.38 -17.26
N GLN A 13 23.57 -0.63 -16.87
CA GLN A 13 23.05 -1.99 -16.65
C GLN A 13 22.04 -2.02 -15.50
N VAL A 14 22.36 -1.41 -14.35
CA VAL A 14 21.44 -1.33 -13.21
C VAL A 14 20.15 -0.62 -13.60
N LEU A 15 20.23 0.52 -14.32
CA LEU A 15 19.04 1.24 -14.78
C LEU A 15 18.20 0.42 -15.78
N SER A 16 18.83 -0.40 -16.62
CA SER A 16 18.14 -1.27 -17.56
C SER A 16 17.45 -2.44 -16.85
N ASP A 17 18.10 -3.05 -15.86
CA ASP A 17 17.53 -4.14 -15.06
C ASP A 17 16.34 -3.65 -14.22
N GLU A 18 16.47 -2.46 -13.63
CA GLU A 18 15.40 -1.83 -12.85
C GLU A 18 14.19 -1.50 -13.73
N GLN A 19 14.41 -0.98 -14.96
CA GLN A 19 13.33 -0.75 -15.90
C GLN A 19 12.68 -2.04 -16.37
N ALA A 20 13.45 -3.09 -16.64
CA ALA A 20 12.88 -4.39 -17.01
C ALA A 20 12.00 -4.95 -15.89
N LEU A 21 12.39 -4.77 -14.62
CA LEU A 21 11.59 -5.14 -13.47
C LEU A 21 10.27 -4.35 -13.44
N VAL A 22 10.33 -3.03 -13.60
CA VAL A 22 9.17 -2.13 -13.64
C VAL A 22 8.22 -2.47 -14.80
N ASP A 23 8.75 -2.63 -16.00
CA ASP A 23 7.98 -2.93 -17.22
C ASP A 23 7.38 -4.34 -17.18
N SER A 24 8.00 -5.28 -16.45
CA SER A 24 7.48 -6.65 -16.25
C SER A 24 6.37 -6.71 -15.19
N THR A 25 6.17 -5.63 -14.44
CA THR A 25 5.09 -5.49 -13.45
C THR A 25 4.20 -4.27 -13.74
N PRO A 26 3.66 -4.15 -14.97
CA PRO A 26 2.88 -2.99 -15.37
C PRO A 26 1.60 -2.91 -14.52
N GLY A 27 1.41 -1.79 -13.81
CA GLY A 27 0.29 -1.60 -12.89
C GLY A 27 0.51 -2.16 -11.47
N GLN A 28 1.70 -2.67 -11.13
CA GLN A 28 2.10 -2.92 -9.74
C GLN A 28 2.82 -1.72 -9.10
N GLU A 29 2.84 -0.57 -9.77
CA GLU A 29 2.84 0.74 -9.13
C GLU A 29 1.62 0.79 -8.20
N GLY A 30 1.78 0.17 -7.03
CA GLY A 30 0.67 -0.42 -6.30
C GLY A 30 -0.33 0.65 -5.96
N ASP A 31 -1.53 0.53 -6.53
CA ASP A 31 -2.71 1.09 -5.90
C ASP A 31 -3.02 0.24 -4.66
N PHE A 32 -2.13 0.34 -3.69
CA PHE A 32 -2.27 -0.25 -2.38
C PHE A 32 -3.52 0.31 -1.70
N THR A 33 -4.05 1.46 -2.15
CA THR A 33 -5.31 2.04 -1.67
C THR A 33 -6.47 1.16 -2.10
N THR A 34 -6.52 0.78 -3.37
CA THR A 34 -7.51 -0.19 -3.89
C THR A 34 -7.40 -1.54 -3.17
N SER A 35 -6.18 -2.02 -2.91
CA SER A 35 -5.98 -3.27 -2.16
C SER A 35 -6.48 -3.16 -0.72
N LEU A 36 -6.21 -2.03 -0.05
CA LEU A 36 -6.64 -1.76 1.31
C LEU A 36 -8.18 -1.64 1.40
N ASN A 37 -8.79 -0.99 0.42
CA ASN A 37 -10.24 -0.89 0.31
C ASN A 37 -10.88 -2.28 0.16
N GLY A 38 -10.30 -3.15 -0.67
CA GLY A 38 -10.77 -4.53 -0.81
C GLY A 38 -10.71 -5.33 0.50
N VAL A 39 -9.67 -5.15 1.31
CA VAL A 39 -9.57 -5.79 2.64
C VAL A 39 -10.61 -5.23 3.61
N SER A 40 -10.82 -3.90 3.62
CA SER A 40 -11.87 -3.26 4.40
C SER A 40 -13.27 -3.78 4.03
N ASP A 41 -13.55 -3.91 2.73
CA ASP A 41 -14.84 -4.39 2.24
C ASP A 41 -15.09 -5.85 2.64
N GLU A 42 -14.08 -6.72 2.46
CA GLU A 42 -14.20 -8.13 2.83
C GLU A 42 -14.38 -8.32 4.34
N LEU A 43 -13.68 -7.53 5.15
CA LEU A 43 -13.92 -7.49 6.59
C LEU A 43 -15.36 -7.05 6.90
N GLY A 44 -15.84 -5.98 6.26
CA GLY A 44 -17.23 -5.52 6.41
C GLY A 44 -18.22 -6.65 6.13
N ASN A 45 -18.01 -7.42 5.07
CA ASN A 45 -18.86 -8.57 4.71
C ASN A 45 -18.85 -9.69 5.77
N VAL A 46 -17.69 -9.93 6.41
CA VAL A 46 -17.56 -10.96 7.45
C VAL A 46 -18.14 -10.51 8.80
N VAL A 47 -17.96 -9.24 9.16
CA VAL A 47 -18.23 -8.74 10.51
C VAL A 47 -19.64 -8.13 10.64
N THR A 48 -20.18 -7.54 9.57
CA THR A 48 -21.53 -6.94 9.56
C THR A 48 -22.61 -7.95 9.97
N PRO A 49 -22.64 -9.20 9.49
CA PRO A 49 -23.61 -10.19 9.95
C PRO A 49 -23.52 -10.49 11.47
N CYS A 50 -22.33 -10.37 12.06
CA CYS A 50 -22.13 -10.57 13.50
C CYS A 50 -22.53 -9.34 14.33
N ALA A 51 -22.41 -8.14 13.76
CA ALA A 51 -22.80 -6.87 14.39
C ALA A 51 -24.32 -6.59 14.27
N GLU A 52 -24.94 -6.99 13.16
CA GLU A 52 -26.35 -6.76 12.85
C GLU A 52 -27.27 -7.92 13.25
N ALA A 53 -26.71 -9.09 13.59
CA ALA A 53 -27.47 -10.20 14.17
C ALA A 53 -28.06 -9.80 15.53
N SER A 54 -29.20 -9.12 15.47
CA SER A 54 -30.14 -9.02 16.57
C SER A 54 -30.60 -10.45 16.87
N GLY A 55 -30.05 -11.05 17.93
CA GLY A 55 -30.42 -12.38 18.38
C GLY A 55 -29.54 -13.51 17.87
N MET A 56 -28.25 -13.52 18.22
CA MET A 56 -27.40 -14.72 18.10
C MET A 56 -27.87 -15.93 18.95
N GLY A 57 -29.08 -15.91 19.47
CA GLY A 57 -29.56 -16.87 20.43
C GLY A 57 -29.04 -16.57 21.82
N THR A 58 -29.66 -17.26 22.76
CA THR A 58 -29.22 -17.27 24.14
C THR A 58 -28.28 -18.44 24.36
N ASP A 59 -27.33 -18.31 25.29
CA ASP A 59 -26.60 -19.47 25.79
C ASP A 59 -27.57 -20.51 26.40
N SER A 60 -27.05 -21.64 26.87
CA SER A 60 -27.83 -22.68 27.55
C SER A 60 -28.65 -22.17 28.76
N ASN A 61 -28.35 -20.97 29.24
CA ASN A 61 -28.95 -20.34 30.41
C ASN A 61 -29.93 -19.21 30.05
N GLY A 62 -30.15 -18.92 28.77
CA GLY A 62 -31.06 -17.85 28.36
C GLY A 62 -30.41 -16.46 28.29
N GLU A 63 -29.08 -16.35 28.42
CA GLU A 63 -28.40 -15.05 28.28
C GLU A 63 -28.06 -14.77 26.82
N GLU A 64 -28.40 -13.58 26.32
CA GLU A 64 -28.05 -13.18 24.96
C GLU A 64 -26.54 -13.33 24.73
N LEU A 65 -26.18 -13.96 23.62
CA LEU A 65 -24.79 -14.10 23.20
C LEU A 65 -24.24 -12.75 22.70
N MET A 66 -24.27 -11.70 23.53
CA MET A 66 -23.74 -10.36 23.25
C MET A 66 -22.23 -10.35 22.94
N GLN A 67 -21.52 -11.44 23.21
CA GLN A 67 -20.07 -11.51 23.10
C GLN A 67 -19.58 -11.43 21.65
N SER A 68 -20.25 -12.02 20.65
CA SER A 68 -19.77 -11.86 19.27
C SER A 68 -20.06 -10.47 18.72
N ALA A 69 -21.18 -9.84 19.10
CA ALA A 69 -21.50 -8.48 18.68
C ALA A 69 -20.48 -7.49 19.27
N LEU A 70 -20.04 -7.73 20.51
CA LEU A 70 -18.97 -6.94 21.14
C LEU A 70 -17.62 -7.12 20.44
N VAL A 71 -17.26 -8.37 20.09
CA VAL A 71 -16.02 -8.67 19.35
C VAL A 71 -16.07 -8.10 17.94
N ALA A 72 -17.21 -8.25 17.25
CA ALA A 72 -17.45 -7.67 15.93
C ALA A 72 -17.28 -6.15 15.95
N LYS A 73 -17.90 -5.48 16.94
CA LYS A 73 -17.77 -4.03 17.12
C LYS A 73 -16.32 -3.63 17.42
N ALA A 74 -15.62 -4.36 18.29
CA ALA A 74 -14.22 -4.08 18.62
C ALA A 74 -13.30 -4.23 17.40
N VAL A 75 -13.55 -5.21 16.53
CA VAL A 75 -12.81 -5.41 15.27
C VAL A 75 -13.08 -4.26 14.30
N ILE A 76 -14.34 -3.85 14.12
CA ILE A 76 -14.71 -2.70 13.28
C ILE A 76 -14.03 -1.43 13.81
N ASP A 77 -14.13 -1.15 15.11
CA ASP A 77 -13.52 0.04 15.73
C ASP A 77 -12.01 0.07 15.58
N TRP A 78 -11.35 -1.09 15.75
CA TRP A 78 -9.91 -1.17 15.53
C TRP A 78 -9.56 -0.85 14.08
N ILE A 79 -10.28 -1.40 13.10
CA ILE A 79 -9.98 -1.15 11.68
C ILE A 79 -10.26 0.29 11.28
N ASP A 80 -11.40 0.86 11.69
CA ASP A 80 -11.72 2.26 11.43
C ASP A 80 -10.68 3.21 12.04
N THR A 81 -10.16 2.87 13.22
CA THR A 81 -9.11 3.66 13.89
C THR A 81 -7.79 3.63 13.12
N HIS A 82 -7.41 2.49 12.53
CA HIS A 82 -6.12 2.32 11.86
C HIS A 82 -6.17 2.55 10.35
N LYS A 83 -7.37 2.70 9.77
CA LYS A 83 -7.55 2.95 8.33
C LYS A 83 -6.76 4.17 7.82
N PRO A 84 -6.74 5.33 8.51
CA PRO A 84 -5.93 6.47 8.08
C PRO A 84 -4.42 6.18 8.07
N ASP A 85 -3.93 5.40 9.03
CA ASP A 85 -2.51 5.03 9.09
C ASP A 85 -2.14 4.14 7.90
N PHE A 86 -2.99 3.16 7.59
CA PHE A 86 -2.81 2.31 6.43
C PHE A 86 -2.87 3.08 5.11
N GLU A 87 -3.83 4.00 4.95
CA GLU A 87 -3.92 4.87 3.78
C GLU A 87 -2.68 5.76 3.63
N SER A 88 -2.14 6.29 4.74
CA SER A 88 -0.93 7.10 4.75
C SER A 88 0.31 6.31 4.34
N VAL A 89 0.51 5.11 4.89
CA VAL A 89 1.62 4.21 4.54
C VAL A 89 1.55 3.82 3.07
N THR A 90 0.37 3.41 2.63
CA THR A 90 0.07 3.09 1.23
C THR A 90 0.41 4.25 0.30
N THR A 91 -0.05 5.46 0.61
CA THR A 91 0.22 6.66 -0.19
C THR A 91 1.71 6.95 -0.28
N THR A 92 2.43 6.80 0.84
CA THR A 92 3.87 7.02 0.89
C THR A 92 4.60 6.01 0.00
N ILE A 93 4.25 4.72 0.12
CA ILE A 93 4.85 3.66 -0.70
C ILE A 93 4.58 3.90 -2.18
N SER A 94 3.34 4.24 -2.56
CA SER A 94 2.98 4.54 -3.95
C SER A 94 3.75 5.75 -4.47
N ASN A 95 3.89 6.82 -3.68
CA ASN A 95 4.65 8.01 -4.10
C ASN A 95 6.13 7.70 -4.29
N VAL A 96 6.75 6.96 -3.37
CA VAL A 96 8.17 6.58 -3.46
C VAL A 96 8.43 5.73 -4.70
N LEU A 97 7.62 4.67 -4.91
CA LEU A 97 7.79 3.78 -6.05
C LEU A 97 7.57 4.50 -7.38
N ASN A 98 6.49 5.26 -7.52
CA ASN A 98 6.17 5.96 -8.77
C ASN A 98 7.23 6.99 -9.13
N ASN A 99 7.78 7.70 -8.14
CA ASN A 99 8.83 8.67 -8.38
C ASN A 99 10.20 8.01 -8.62
N ALA A 100 10.49 6.88 -8.00
CA ALA A 100 11.69 6.10 -8.31
C ALA A 100 11.67 5.61 -9.77
N VAL A 101 10.54 5.05 -10.24
CA VAL A 101 10.34 4.64 -11.64
C VAL A 101 10.57 5.81 -12.60
N LYS A 102 9.93 6.96 -12.32
CA LYS A 102 10.09 8.16 -13.16
C LYS A 102 11.53 8.67 -13.17
N ALA A 103 12.24 8.60 -12.04
CA ALA A 103 13.64 8.99 -11.95
C ALA A 103 14.54 8.08 -12.80
N VAL A 104 14.36 6.75 -12.74
CA VAL A 104 15.09 5.78 -13.56
C VAL A 104 14.85 6.04 -15.06
N ASN A 105 13.59 6.24 -15.45
CA ASN A 105 13.22 6.57 -16.83
C ASN A 105 13.86 7.89 -17.30
N ALA A 106 13.93 8.91 -16.44
CA ALA A 106 14.56 10.19 -16.76
C ALA A 106 16.08 10.05 -16.92
N TYR A 107 16.77 9.27 -16.07
CA TYR A 107 18.20 9.00 -16.22
C TYR A 107 18.53 8.33 -17.54
N GLN A 108 17.74 7.35 -17.96
CA GLN A 108 17.93 6.70 -19.26
C GLN A 108 17.71 7.65 -20.44
N GLN A 109 16.83 8.63 -20.30
CA GLN A 109 16.62 9.68 -21.30
C GLN A 109 17.69 10.79 -21.23
N HIS A 110 18.70 10.63 -20.37
CA HIS A 110 19.72 11.63 -20.07
C HIS A 110 19.13 12.97 -19.55
N ASP A 111 17.94 12.94 -18.97
CA ASP A 111 17.28 14.08 -18.33
C ASP A 111 17.52 14.05 -16.81
N GLU A 112 18.74 14.40 -16.41
CA GLU A 112 19.16 14.42 -15.01
C GLU A 112 18.36 15.41 -14.16
N ALA A 113 17.85 16.50 -14.77
CA ALA A 113 17.08 17.51 -14.06
C ALA A 113 15.73 16.96 -13.60
N SER A 114 15.01 16.28 -14.49
CA SER A 114 13.77 15.59 -14.15
C SER A 114 14.01 14.43 -13.19
N ALA A 115 15.11 13.67 -13.35
CA ALA A 115 15.45 12.56 -12.46
C ALA A 115 15.64 13.02 -11.00
N LEU A 116 16.37 14.12 -10.80
CA LEU A 116 16.57 14.75 -9.49
C LEU A 116 15.25 15.26 -8.89
N GLU A 117 14.36 15.80 -9.72
CA GLU A 117 13.07 16.28 -9.25
C GLU A 117 12.18 15.14 -8.78
N PHE A 118 12.11 14.04 -9.52
CA PHE A 118 11.38 12.85 -9.08
C PHE A 118 11.98 12.27 -7.78
N GLN A 119 13.30 12.21 -7.64
CA GLN A 119 13.93 11.80 -6.38
C GLN A 119 13.53 12.67 -5.18
N ARG A 120 13.36 13.99 -5.38
CA ARG A 120 12.89 14.92 -4.33
C ARG A 120 11.40 14.79 -4.04
N GLN A 121 10.63 14.22 -4.94
CA GLN A 121 9.20 13.98 -4.74
C GLN A 121 8.92 12.61 -4.13
N ALA A 122 9.93 11.73 -4.04
CA ALA A 122 9.86 10.41 -3.42
C ALA A 122 9.93 10.49 -1.87
N HIS A 123 9.14 11.38 -1.25
CA HIS A 123 9.09 11.61 0.19
C HIS A 123 7.65 11.66 0.69
#